data_AF-A0A1D6PTK3-F1
#
_entry.id   AF-A0A1D6PTK3-F1
#
_cell.length_a   1.000
_cell.length_b   1.000
_cell.length_c   1.000
_cell.angle_alpha   90.00
_cell.angle_beta   90.00
_cell.angle_gamma   90.00
#
_symmetry.space_group_name_H-M   'P 1'
#
loop_
_entity.id
_entity.type
_entity.pdbx_description
1 polymer ?
#
loop_
_entity_poly.entity_id
_entity_poly.type
_entity_poly.pdbx_seq_one_letter_code
_entity_poly.pdbx_strand_id
1 'polypeptide(L)'
;MQPPPKMKKEDWTGLVEYWCDPKNQEKSIKNKANRGNVQLHQRTRARSYIAHRYSLEQMVAEKERELEEGEAQKSPSKIVADSLSQISRSSTFLPNIGVPTTSKTGRSTSLAAQARMQAQFEEKLQAEREEAARKQEELQAQLQAQQAALEENQSLLRQTQEEVKGMHTKFDETNALLRAVLKLQKD
;
A
#
# COMPACT_ATOMS: atom_id res chain seq x y z
N MET A 1 30.78 -54.87 0.02
CA MET A 1 30.00 -53.70 0.48
C MET A 1 29.32 -54.06 1.80
N GLN A 2 29.69 -53.43 2.91
CA GLN A 2 29.00 -53.65 4.20
C GLN A 2 27.68 -52.86 4.26
N PRO A 3 26.64 -53.38 4.93
CA PRO A 3 25.37 -52.69 5.07
C PRO A 3 25.49 -51.42 5.93
N PRO A 4 24.67 -50.38 5.67
CA PRO A 4 24.57 -49.22 6.55
C PRO A 4 24.12 -49.61 7.98
N PRO A 5 24.49 -48.84 9.03
CA PRO A 5 24.25 -49.22 10.44
C PRO A 5 22.79 -49.49 10.83
N LYS A 6 21.82 -48.98 10.08
CA LYS A 6 20.37 -49.12 10.34
C LYS A 6 19.67 -50.12 9.42
N MET A 7 20.42 -50.93 8.68
CA MET A 7 19.87 -51.88 7.70
C MET A 7 20.34 -53.30 8.03
N LYS A 8 19.41 -54.26 7.94
CA LYS A 8 19.74 -55.67 8.09
C LYS A 8 20.60 -56.13 6.91
N LYS A 9 21.46 -57.12 7.15
CA LYS A 9 22.41 -57.58 6.13
C LYS A 9 21.70 -58.21 4.94
N GLU A 10 20.60 -58.92 5.20
CA GLU A 10 19.81 -59.66 4.21
C GLU A 10 19.11 -58.69 3.24
N ASP A 11 18.46 -57.66 3.79
CA ASP A 11 17.81 -56.60 3.01
C ASP A 11 18.83 -55.86 2.15
N TRP A 12 20.03 -55.60 2.71
CA TRP A 12 21.11 -54.95 1.98
C TRP A 12 21.63 -55.81 0.83
N THR A 13 21.83 -57.10 1.05
CA THR A 13 22.23 -58.02 -0.02
C THR A 13 21.21 -58.11 -1.13
N GLY A 14 19.90 -58.18 -0.80
CA GLY A 14 18.84 -58.19 -1.81
C GLY A 14 18.78 -56.88 -2.61
N LEU A 15 19.02 -55.74 -1.95
CA LEU A 15 19.09 -54.45 -2.64
C LEU A 15 20.31 -54.38 -3.58
N VAL A 16 21.47 -54.82 -3.12
CA VAL A 16 22.70 -54.85 -3.93
C VAL A 16 22.51 -55.76 -5.14
N GLU A 17 21.94 -56.95 -4.96
CA GLU A 17 21.63 -57.86 -6.07
C GLU A 17 20.66 -57.22 -7.08
N TYR A 18 19.59 -56.58 -6.60
CA TYR A 18 18.64 -55.85 -7.44
C TYR A 18 19.31 -54.76 -8.29
N TRP A 19 20.22 -53.97 -7.71
CA TRP A 19 20.93 -52.90 -8.42
C TRP A 19 22.08 -53.40 -9.28
N CYS A 20 22.59 -54.60 -9.01
CA CYS A 20 23.58 -55.28 -9.85
C CYS A 20 22.95 -55.94 -11.09
N ASP A 21 21.63 -56.16 -11.12
CA ASP A 21 20.93 -56.65 -12.31
C ASP A 21 21.11 -55.66 -13.49
N PRO A 22 21.69 -56.11 -14.62
CA PRO A 22 21.91 -55.26 -15.81
C PRO A 22 20.64 -54.53 -16.29
N LYS A 23 19.46 -55.15 -16.16
CA LYS A 23 18.19 -54.54 -16.58
C LYS A 23 17.85 -53.30 -15.73
N ASN A 24 18.16 -53.35 -14.43
CA ASN A 24 17.88 -52.24 -13.52
C ASN A 24 18.93 -51.13 -13.68
N GLN A 25 20.18 -51.48 -13.96
CA GLN A 25 21.23 -50.52 -14.30
C GLN A 25 20.87 -49.75 -15.57
N GLU A 26 20.43 -50.44 -16.62
CA GLU A 26 20.00 -49.81 -17.87
C GLU A 26 18.83 -48.83 -17.65
N LYS A 27 17.82 -49.24 -16.87
CA LYS A 27 16.71 -48.35 -16.49
C LYS A 27 17.18 -47.13 -15.70
N SER A 28 18.13 -47.30 -14.78
CA SER A 28 18.70 -46.21 -13.99
C SER A 28 19.43 -45.19 -14.86
N ILE A 29 20.25 -45.66 -15.81
CA ILE A 29 20.95 -44.81 -16.79
C ILE A 29 19.94 -44.04 -17.65
N LYS A 30 18.93 -44.73 -18.19
CA LYS A 30 17.85 -44.11 -18.97
C LYS A 30 17.09 -43.08 -18.16
N ASN A 31 16.72 -43.38 -16.92
CA ASN A 31 16.02 -42.45 -16.04
C ASN A 31 16.86 -41.22 -15.70
N LYS A 32 18.18 -41.39 -15.49
CA LYS A 32 19.10 -40.27 -15.24
C LYS A 32 19.21 -39.36 -16.46
N ALA A 33 19.34 -39.92 -17.66
CA ALA A 33 19.34 -39.17 -18.92
C ALA A 33 18.00 -38.44 -19.14
N ASN A 34 16.88 -39.14 -18.95
CA ASN A 34 15.55 -38.56 -19.07
C ASN A 34 15.33 -37.41 -18.09
N ARG A 35 15.81 -37.53 -16.84
CA ARG A 35 15.73 -36.46 -15.83
C ARG A 35 16.49 -35.20 -16.24
N GLY A 36 17.64 -35.35 -16.92
CA GLY A 36 18.39 -34.23 -17.48
C GLY A 36 17.64 -33.50 -18.61
N ASN A 37 16.77 -34.21 -19.33
CA ASN A 37 15.96 -33.65 -20.42
C ASN A 37 14.63 -33.04 -19.94
N VAL A 38 14.30 -33.10 -18.64
CA VAL A 38 13.08 -32.48 -18.10
C VAL A 38 13.26 -30.97 -18.07
N GLN A 39 12.72 -30.29 -19.09
CA GLN A 39 12.75 -28.81 -19.18
C GLN A 39 11.68 -28.16 -18.30
N LEU A 40 10.56 -28.84 -18.08
CA LEU A 40 9.38 -28.30 -17.41
C LEU A 40 8.96 -29.24 -16.30
N HIS A 41 9.07 -28.78 -15.05
CA HIS A 41 8.66 -29.55 -13.90
C HIS A 41 7.14 -29.69 -13.89
N GLN A 42 6.65 -30.92 -13.76
CA GLN A 42 5.24 -31.14 -13.40
C GLN A 42 5.03 -30.52 -12.02
N ARG A 43 4.04 -29.63 -11.88
CA ARG A 43 3.60 -29.20 -10.56
C ARG A 43 2.96 -30.40 -9.87
N THR A 44 3.25 -30.57 -8.59
CA THR A 44 2.69 -31.59 -7.69
C THR A 44 1.21 -31.32 -7.38
N ARG A 45 0.38 -31.23 -8.41
CA ARG A 45 -1.09 -31.18 -8.38
C ARG A 45 -1.62 -31.70 -9.74
N ALA A 46 -2.94 -31.86 -9.85
CA ALA A 46 -3.67 -32.47 -10.96
C ALA A 46 -3.50 -31.82 -12.36
N ARG A 47 -2.54 -30.92 -12.58
CA ARG A 47 -2.40 -30.17 -13.83
C ARG A 47 -0.95 -30.08 -14.31
N SER A 48 -0.71 -30.54 -15.54
CA SER A 48 0.59 -30.39 -16.21
C SER A 48 0.92 -28.91 -16.45
N TYR A 49 2.21 -28.58 -16.50
CA TYR A 49 2.66 -27.22 -16.79
C TYR A 49 2.19 -26.74 -18.17
N ILE A 50 2.16 -27.64 -19.16
CA ILE A 50 1.68 -27.36 -20.52
C ILE A 50 0.21 -26.90 -20.47
N ALA A 51 -0.65 -27.61 -19.75
CA ALA A 51 -2.03 -27.19 -19.56
C ALA A 51 -2.08 -25.80 -18.89
N HIS A 52 -1.26 -25.57 -17.84
CA HIS A 52 -1.15 -24.26 -17.19
C HIS A 52 -0.86 -23.11 -18.15
N ARG A 53 0.11 -23.29 -19.03
CA ARG A 53 0.41 -22.30 -20.06
C ARG A 53 -0.79 -22.02 -20.96
N TYR A 54 -1.43 -23.05 -21.52
CA TYR A 54 -2.59 -22.85 -22.39
C TYR A 54 -3.73 -22.07 -21.73
N SER A 55 -4.01 -22.31 -20.44
CA SER A 55 -5.04 -21.57 -19.71
C SER A 55 -4.66 -20.11 -19.45
N LEU A 56 -3.38 -19.81 -19.22
CA LEU A 56 -2.91 -18.43 -19.11
C LEU A 56 -3.01 -17.71 -20.46
N GLU A 57 -2.54 -18.35 -21.53
CA GLU A 57 -2.58 -17.82 -22.90
C GLU A 57 -4.03 -17.54 -23.33
N GLN A 58 -4.97 -18.43 -23.02
CA GLN A 58 -6.40 -18.19 -23.25
C GLN A 58 -6.94 -16.98 -22.48
N MET A 59 -6.60 -16.82 -21.20
CA MET A 59 -7.07 -15.66 -20.41
C MET A 59 -6.47 -14.34 -20.91
N VAL A 60 -5.22 -14.35 -21.39
CA VAL A 60 -4.57 -13.17 -21.97
C VAL A 60 -5.21 -12.81 -23.31
N ALA A 61 -5.41 -13.79 -24.19
CA ALA A 61 -6.11 -13.58 -25.45
C ALA A 61 -7.55 -13.09 -25.25
N GLU A 62 -8.25 -13.60 -24.23
CA GLU A 62 -9.60 -13.14 -23.86
C GLU A 62 -9.62 -11.67 -23.43
N LYS A 63 -8.58 -11.25 -22.69
CA LYS A 63 -8.42 -9.86 -22.24
C LYS A 63 -8.13 -8.93 -23.42
N GLU A 64 -7.34 -9.39 -24.37
CA GLU A 64 -6.85 -8.63 -25.53
C GLU A 64 -7.79 -8.71 -26.74
N ARG A 65 -8.89 -9.46 -26.64
CA ARG A 65 -9.85 -9.61 -27.74
C ARG A 65 -10.55 -8.27 -28.02
N GLU A 66 -10.41 -7.80 -29.26
CA GLU A 66 -11.20 -6.70 -29.82
C GLU A 66 -12.70 -7.08 -29.84
N LEU A 67 -13.56 -6.14 -29.49
CA LEU A 67 -15.00 -6.38 -29.34
C LEU A 67 -15.71 -6.29 -30.69
N GLU A 68 -16.53 -7.28 -31.03
CA GLU A 68 -17.54 -7.11 -32.08
C GLU A 68 -18.65 -6.16 -31.59
N GLU A 69 -19.19 -5.39 -32.53
CA GLU A 69 -20.12 -4.27 -32.31
C GLU A 69 -21.31 -4.70 -31.42
N GLY A 70 -21.25 -4.35 -30.13
CA GLY A 70 -22.32 -4.59 -29.15
C GLY A 70 -21.97 -5.47 -27.93
N GLU A 71 -20.80 -6.12 -27.88
CA GLU A 71 -20.40 -6.92 -26.70
C GLU A 71 -19.61 -6.06 -25.69
N ALA A 72 -19.99 -6.09 -24.40
CA ALA A 72 -19.26 -5.40 -23.34
C ALA A 72 -17.94 -6.12 -23.02
N GLN A 73 -16.84 -5.37 -22.90
CA GLN A 73 -15.54 -5.95 -22.54
C GLN A 73 -15.62 -6.71 -21.22
N LYS A 74 -15.16 -7.96 -21.22
CA LYS A 74 -15.07 -8.74 -19.99
C LYS A 74 -13.99 -8.13 -19.10
N SER A 75 -14.35 -7.85 -17.85
CA SER A 75 -13.36 -7.40 -16.86
C SER A 75 -12.35 -8.53 -16.57
N PRO A 76 -11.11 -8.20 -16.19
CA PRO A 76 -10.10 -9.21 -15.82
C PRO A 76 -10.60 -10.20 -14.76
N SER A 77 -11.34 -9.71 -13.76
CA SER A 77 -11.95 -10.54 -12.72
C SER A 77 -12.97 -11.53 -13.28
N LYS A 78 -13.75 -11.13 -14.29
CA LYS A 78 -14.74 -11.98 -14.95
C LYS A 78 -14.07 -13.08 -15.79
N ILE A 79 -13.01 -12.73 -16.53
CA ILE A 79 -12.21 -13.69 -17.31
C ILE A 79 -11.60 -14.76 -16.39
N VAL A 80 -10.99 -14.33 -15.28
CA VAL A 80 -10.41 -15.24 -14.30
C VAL A 80 -11.50 -16.10 -13.62
N ALA A 81 -12.68 -15.53 -13.31
CA ALA A 81 -13.78 -16.28 -12.73
C ALA A 81 -14.26 -17.41 -13.66
N ASP A 82 -14.39 -17.12 -14.95
CA ASP A 82 -14.83 -18.10 -15.95
C ASP A 82 -13.79 -19.21 -16.12
N SER A 83 -12.49 -18.87 -16.20
CA SER A 83 -11.42 -19.88 -16.27
C SER A 83 -11.35 -20.76 -15.03
N LEU A 84 -11.47 -20.17 -13.83
CA LEU A 84 -11.52 -20.92 -12.58
C LEU A 84 -12.73 -21.86 -12.51
N SER A 85 -13.88 -21.44 -13.02
CA SER A 85 -15.11 -22.24 -13.02
C SER A 85 -15.00 -23.51 -13.88
N GLN A 86 -14.19 -23.47 -14.96
CA GLN A 86 -13.89 -24.63 -15.80
C GLN A 86 -13.05 -25.68 -15.06
N ILE A 87 -12.17 -25.23 -14.16
CA ILE A 87 -11.29 -26.12 -13.37
C ILE A 87 -12.00 -26.61 -12.12
N SER A 88 -12.69 -25.72 -11.43
CA SER A 88 -13.41 -26.00 -10.19
C SER A 88 -14.54 -24.98 -10.00
N ARG A 89 -15.77 -25.49 -9.99
CA ARG A 89 -16.98 -24.69 -9.72
C ARG A 89 -16.99 -24.06 -8.32
N SER A 90 -16.16 -24.55 -7.40
CA SER A 90 -16.04 -24.08 -6.02
C SER A 90 -14.71 -23.37 -5.73
N SER A 91 -14.02 -22.87 -6.76
CA SER A 91 -12.76 -22.13 -6.58
C SER A 91 -12.94 -20.91 -5.67
N THR A 92 -12.16 -20.84 -4.59
CA THR A 92 -12.15 -19.73 -3.63
C THR A 92 -11.05 -18.70 -3.93
N PHE A 93 -10.35 -18.81 -5.06
CA PHE A 93 -9.22 -17.94 -5.39
C PHE A 93 -9.59 -16.45 -5.40
N LEU A 94 -10.65 -16.07 -6.14
CA LEU A 94 -11.09 -14.67 -6.24
C LEU A 94 -11.54 -14.09 -4.89
N PRO A 95 -12.40 -14.77 -4.09
CA PRO A 95 -12.73 -14.31 -2.75
C PRO A 95 -11.51 -14.16 -1.83
N ASN A 96 -10.55 -15.09 -1.89
CA ASN A 96 -9.36 -15.07 -1.05
C ASN A 96 -8.42 -13.90 -1.37
N ILE A 97 -8.46 -13.36 -2.59
CA ILE A 97 -7.72 -12.16 -2.99
C ILE A 97 -8.56 -10.88 -2.89
N GLY A 98 -9.74 -10.94 -2.26
CA GLY A 98 -10.62 -9.80 -2.06
C GLY A 98 -11.49 -9.41 -3.25
N VAL A 99 -11.52 -10.22 -4.32
CA VAL A 99 -12.39 -9.99 -5.47
C VAL A 99 -13.77 -10.64 -5.19
N PRO A 100 -14.86 -9.85 -5.11
CA PRO A 100 -16.19 -10.40 -4.87
C PRO A 100 -16.64 -11.27 -6.05
N THR A 101 -17.10 -12.50 -5.77
CA THR A 101 -17.69 -13.37 -6.79
C THR A 101 -19.21 -13.30 -6.75
N THR A 102 -19.84 -13.19 -7.91
CA THR A 102 -21.30 -13.10 -8.07
C THR A 102 -22.02 -14.46 -7.97
N SER A 103 -21.36 -15.49 -7.41
CA SER A 103 -21.95 -16.83 -7.31
C SER A 103 -23.16 -16.82 -6.39
N LYS A 104 -24.34 -17.00 -7.00
CA LYS A 104 -25.66 -17.18 -6.39
C LYS A 104 -25.73 -18.49 -5.58
N THR A 105 -24.92 -18.68 -4.55
CA THR A 105 -25.20 -19.73 -3.55
C THR A 105 -24.41 -19.48 -2.26
N GLY A 106 -25.12 -19.15 -1.19
CA GLY A 106 -24.72 -19.57 0.16
C GLY A 106 -23.75 -18.69 0.96
N ARG A 107 -23.82 -17.36 0.87
CA ARG A 107 -23.24 -16.52 1.93
C ARG A 107 -24.29 -15.59 2.54
N SER A 108 -24.98 -16.07 3.57
CA SER A 108 -25.82 -15.28 4.46
C SER A 108 -25.01 -14.33 5.35
N THR A 109 -24.01 -13.63 4.81
CA THR A 109 -23.70 -12.28 5.30
C THR A 109 -24.63 -11.37 4.52
N SER A 110 -25.74 -10.98 5.14
CA SER A 110 -26.76 -10.20 4.44
C SER A 110 -26.11 -9.00 3.76
N LEU A 111 -26.55 -8.67 2.55
CA LEU A 111 -26.11 -7.48 1.82
C LEU A 111 -26.14 -6.22 2.71
N ALA A 112 -27.11 -6.18 3.62
CA ALA A 112 -27.25 -5.14 4.63
C ALA A 112 -26.11 -5.12 5.67
N ALA A 113 -25.55 -6.26 6.07
CA ALA A 113 -24.38 -6.30 6.95
C ALA A 113 -23.13 -5.74 6.27
N GLN A 114 -22.93 -6.02 4.98
CA GLN A 114 -21.84 -5.44 4.20
C GLN A 114 -22.03 -3.94 3.96
N ALA A 115 -23.24 -3.51 3.63
CA ALA A 115 -23.56 -2.08 3.45
C ALA A 115 -23.35 -1.28 4.75
N ARG A 116 -23.71 -1.84 5.92
CA ARG A 116 -23.44 -1.22 7.22
C ARG A 116 -21.95 -1.06 7.50
N MET A 117 -21.16 -2.08 7.16
CA MET A 117 -19.71 -2.03 7.33
C MET A 117 -19.08 -0.97 6.43
N GLN A 118 -19.49 -0.90 5.16
CA GLN A 118 -19.05 0.14 4.22
C GLN A 118 -19.44 1.54 4.70
N ALA A 119 -20.69 1.74 5.11
CA ALA A 119 -21.16 3.01 5.64
C ALA A 119 -20.35 3.46 6.87
N GLN A 120 -20.03 2.55 7.79
CA GLN A 120 -19.19 2.87 8.96
C GLN A 120 -17.75 3.27 8.56
N PHE A 121 -17.20 2.65 7.52
CA PHE A 121 -15.88 3.04 7.01
C PHE A 121 -15.92 4.43 6.35
N GLU A 122 -16.93 4.70 5.55
CA GLU A 122 -17.13 6.00 4.90
C GLU A 122 -17.37 7.11 5.94
N GLU A 123 -18.18 6.84 6.95
CA GLU A 123 -18.43 7.76 8.07
C GLU A 123 -17.16 8.08 8.83
N LYS A 124 -16.34 7.06 9.17
CA LYS A 124 -15.05 7.27 9.82
C LYS A 124 -14.09 8.12 8.98
N LEU A 125 -14.02 7.84 7.68
CA LEU A 125 -13.17 8.60 6.76
C LEU A 125 -13.62 10.05 6.65
N GLN A 126 -14.94 10.28 6.66
CA GLN A 126 -15.50 11.63 6.61
C GLN A 126 -15.24 12.39 7.92
N ALA A 127 -15.45 11.75 9.07
CA ALA A 127 -15.15 12.33 10.37
C ALA A 127 -13.67 12.71 10.50
N GLU A 128 -12.75 11.85 10.03
CA GLU A 128 -11.31 12.13 10.03
C GLU A 128 -10.96 13.33 9.14
N ARG A 129 -11.59 13.47 7.97
CA ARG A 129 -11.41 14.62 7.08
C ARG A 129 -11.91 15.92 7.72
N GLU A 130 -13.06 15.88 8.37
CA GLU A 130 -13.62 17.05 9.06
C GLU A 130 -12.77 17.45 10.25
N GLU A 131 -12.25 16.49 11.02
CA GLU A 131 -11.34 16.77 12.12
C GLU A 131 -10.01 17.37 11.62
N ALA A 132 -9.47 16.85 10.51
CA ALA A 132 -8.28 17.40 9.86
C ALA A 132 -8.51 18.82 9.35
N ALA A 133 -9.66 19.09 8.73
CA ALA A 133 -10.04 20.43 8.27
C ALA A 133 -10.15 21.42 9.43
N ARG A 134 -10.77 21.02 10.54
CA ARG A 134 -10.87 21.86 11.75
C ARG A 134 -9.51 22.17 12.35
N LYS A 135 -8.61 21.17 12.46
CA LYS A 135 -7.24 21.39 12.95
C LYS A 135 -6.45 22.33 12.05
N GLN A 136 -6.64 22.22 10.74
CA GLN A 136 -5.99 23.10 9.77
C GLN A 136 -6.48 24.56 9.93
N GLU A 137 -7.79 24.75 10.08
CA GLU A 137 -8.39 26.08 10.32
C GLU A 137 -7.90 26.69 11.64
N GLU A 138 -7.84 25.90 12.72
CA GLU A 138 -7.33 26.34 14.02
C GLU A 138 -5.86 26.78 13.95
N LEU A 139 -5.00 25.99 13.29
CA LEU A 139 -3.60 26.36 13.06
C LEU A 139 -3.48 27.64 12.24
N GLN A 140 -4.31 27.79 11.21
CA GLN A 140 -4.30 28.98 10.36
C GLN A 140 -4.74 30.23 11.14
N ALA A 141 -5.80 30.12 11.95
CA ALA A 141 -6.26 31.19 12.83
C ALA A 141 -5.19 31.56 13.87
N GLN A 142 -4.48 30.58 14.43
CA GLN A 142 -3.40 30.84 15.38
C GLN A 142 -2.22 31.59 14.74
N LEU A 143 -1.83 31.22 13.51
CA LEU A 143 -0.80 31.94 12.75
C LEU A 143 -1.23 33.38 12.46
N GLN A 144 -2.47 33.57 12.03
CA GLN A 144 -3.00 34.90 11.74
C GLN A 144 -3.05 35.79 13.00
N ALA A 145 -3.45 35.22 14.15
CA ALA A 145 -3.45 35.92 15.42
C ALA A 145 -2.04 36.31 15.88
N GLN A 146 -1.05 35.41 15.72
CA GLN A 146 0.35 35.75 16.01
C GLN A 146 0.87 36.88 15.13
N GLN A 147 0.50 36.88 13.84
CA GLN A 147 0.92 37.92 12.92
C GLN A 147 0.29 39.28 13.26
N ALA A 148 -1.01 39.30 13.58
CA ALA A 148 -1.70 40.52 14.01
C ALA A 148 -1.10 41.08 15.32
N ALA A 149 -0.81 40.22 16.29
CA ALA A 149 -0.16 40.63 17.54
C ALA A 149 1.26 41.19 17.29
N LEU A 150 2.01 40.63 16.34
CA LEU A 150 3.32 41.15 15.98
C LEU A 150 3.23 42.53 15.32
N GLU A 151 2.28 42.73 14.41
CA GLU A 151 2.03 44.03 13.77
C GLU A 151 1.61 45.10 14.79
N GLU A 152 0.73 44.76 15.73
CA GLU A 152 0.32 45.66 16.81
C GLU A 152 1.52 46.06 17.67
N ASN A 153 2.38 45.11 18.05
CA ASN A 153 3.58 45.39 18.83
C ASN A 153 4.56 46.31 18.07
N GLN A 154 4.71 46.14 16.75
CA GLN A 154 5.54 47.03 15.93
C GLN A 154 4.96 48.45 15.89
N SER A 155 3.64 48.57 15.75
CA SER A 155 2.95 49.87 15.76
C SER A 155 3.14 50.59 17.10
N LEU A 156 2.93 49.87 18.21
CA LEU A 156 3.10 50.41 19.55
C LEU A 156 4.54 50.89 19.78
N LEU A 157 5.54 50.10 19.37
CA LEU A 157 6.94 50.48 19.47
C LEU A 157 7.24 51.78 18.69
N ARG A 158 6.64 51.93 17.51
CA ARG A 158 6.79 53.14 16.68
C ARG A 158 6.17 54.35 17.36
N GLN A 159 4.95 54.22 17.90
CA GLN A 159 4.28 55.27 18.66
C GLN A 159 5.10 55.70 19.88
N THR A 160 5.61 54.74 20.68
CA THR A 160 6.45 55.05 21.83
C THR A 160 7.74 55.78 21.42
N GLN A 161 8.37 55.41 20.30
CA GLN A 161 9.54 56.13 19.78
C GLN A 161 9.22 57.57 19.37
N GLU A 162 8.06 57.81 18.76
CA GLU A 162 7.60 59.15 18.39
C GLU A 162 7.28 60.01 19.62
N GLU A 163 6.63 59.44 20.64
CA GLU A 163 6.38 60.12 21.91
C GLU A 163 7.68 60.49 22.64
N VAL A 164 8.64 59.55 22.72
CA VAL A 164 9.96 59.82 23.33
C VAL A 164 10.71 60.92 22.57
N LYS A 165 10.68 60.90 21.22
CA LYS A 165 11.25 61.97 20.41
C LYS A 165 10.58 63.31 20.70
N GLY A 166 9.25 63.34 20.76
CA GLY A 166 8.49 64.56 21.08
C GLY A 166 8.75 65.08 22.50
N MET A 167 9.01 64.19 23.46
CA MET A 167 9.46 64.59 24.79
C MET A 167 10.88 65.18 24.77
N HIS A 168 11.79 64.58 23.99
CA HIS A 168 13.16 65.08 23.85
C HIS A 168 13.20 66.49 23.25
N THR A 169 12.40 66.76 22.21
CA THR A 169 12.33 68.10 21.60
C THR A 169 11.80 69.14 22.59
N LYS A 170 10.72 68.84 23.31
CA LYS A 170 10.18 69.74 24.35
C LYS A 170 11.19 69.98 25.48
N PHE A 171 11.94 68.95 25.86
CA PHE A 171 13.00 69.05 26.86
C PHE A 171 14.13 69.99 26.38
N ASP A 172 14.57 69.85 25.13
CA ASP A 172 15.60 70.70 24.53
C ASP A 172 15.16 72.17 24.43
N GLU A 173 13.91 72.43 24.02
CA GLU A 173 13.31 73.77 23.99
C GLU A 173 13.28 74.41 25.39
N THR A 174 12.84 73.66 26.39
CA THR A 174 12.78 74.12 27.79
C THR A 174 14.18 74.41 28.33
N ASN A 175 15.17 73.56 28.01
CA ASN A 175 16.55 73.74 28.40
C ASN A 175 17.18 74.98 27.72
N ALA A 176 16.87 75.23 26.45
CA ALA A 176 17.30 76.44 25.74
C ALA A 176 16.72 77.71 26.38
N LEU A 177 15.43 77.70 26.73
CA LEU A 177 14.78 78.80 27.47
C LEU A 177 15.45 79.07 28.82
N LEU A 178 15.71 78.02 29.61
CA LEU A 178 16.42 78.13 30.89
C LEU A 178 17.81 78.75 30.72
N ARG A 179 18.57 78.35 29.69
CA ARG A 179 19.89 78.94 29.38
C ARG A 179 19.78 80.41 29.00
N ALA A 180 18.74 80.81 28.26
CA ALA A 180 18.52 82.20 27.90
C ALA A 180 18.21 83.07 29.13
N VAL A 181 17.33 82.61 30.02
CA VAL A 181 16.99 83.30 31.27
C VAL A 181 18.21 83.46 32.18
N LEU A 182 19.01 82.40 32.34
CA LEU A 182 20.24 82.45 33.16
C LEU A 182 21.30 83.40 32.60
N LYS A 183 21.35 83.61 31.28
CA LYS A 183 22.23 84.62 30.67
C LYS A 183 21.77 86.05 31.01
N LEU A 184 20.47 86.31 30.92
CA LEU A 184 19.88 87.63 31.23
C LEU A 184 20.03 88.03 32.70
N GLN A 185 20.24 87.09 33.62
CA GLN A 185 20.49 87.38 35.04
C GLN A 185 21.96 87.69 35.37
N LYS A 186 22.88 87.53 34.40
CA LYS A 186 24.32 87.78 34.58
C LYS A 186 24.81 89.11 33.98
N ASP A 187 23.95 89.81 33.24
CA ASP A 187 24.14 91.18 32.79
C ASP A 187 23.47 92.16 33.77
#